data_AF-A0AAW1SMR2-F1
#
_entry.id   AF-A0AAW1SMR2-F1
#
_cell.length_a   1.000
_cell.length_b   1.000
_cell.length_c   1.000
_cell.angle_alpha   90.00
_cell.angle_beta   90.00
_cell.angle_gamma   90.00
#
_symmetry.space_group_name_H-M   'P 1'
#
loop_
_entity.id
_entity.type
_entity.pdbx_description
1 polymer ?
#
loop_
_entity_poly.entity_id
_entity_poly.type
_entity_poly.pdbx_seq_one_letter_code
_entity_poly.pdbx_strand_id
1 'polypeptide(L)'
;MEAALGYNEFGGGANPNAAPICNGGAGTPYSVTAPNGKSITVKILDKCQACDNDAPHIDLTAGAFQALGYDLSQGVIQGVVYGPAGSSPSGGSSGCQPYTVQSGDTCYAICTAHGQTEAQFDALNPGINCDDLQIGQQICA
;
A
#
# COMPACT_ATOMS: atom_id res chain seq x y z
N MET A 1 -0.66 -1.49 -17.39
CA MET A 1 -1.97 -1.93 -16.84
C MET A 1 -2.31 -1.04 -15.67
N GLU A 2 -3.59 -0.93 -15.32
CA GLU A 2 -4.09 0.08 -14.39
C GLU A 2 -4.92 -0.59 -13.29
N ALA A 3 -5.02 0.09 -12.16
CA ALA A 3 -5.84 -0.33 -11.03
C ALA A 3 -6.35 0.89 -10.24
N ALA A 4 -7.35 0.65 -9.40
CA ALA A 4 -7.84 1.60 -8.42
C ALA A 4 -7.63 1.07 -7.00
N LEU A 5 -7.42 2.00 -6.06
CA LEU A 5 -7.34 1.70 -4.63
C LEU A 5 -8.56 2.24 -3.87
N GLY A 6 -8.80 1.72 -2.67
CA GLY A 6 -9.78 2.26 -1.73
C GLY A 6 -9.54 3.74 -1.44
N TYR A 7 -10.56 4.42 -0.91
CA TYR A 7 -10.50 5.83 -0.52
C TYR A 7 -9.36 6.11 0.47
N ASN A 8 -9.21 5.26 1.48
CA ASN A 8 -8.20 5.43 2.51
C ASN A 8 -6.78 5.24 1.95
N GLU A 9 -6.59 4.27 1.05
CA GLU A 9 -5.28 3.96 0.44
C GLU A 9 -4.90 4.92 -0.70
N PHE A 10 -5.87 5.42 -1.45
CA PHE A 10 -5.65 6.37 -2.53
C PHE A 10 -5.32 7.78 -2.01
N GLY A 11 -5.88 8.14 -0.85
CA GLY A 11 -5.75 9.47 -0.24
C GLY A 11 -7.10 10.18 -0.20
N GLY A 12 -7.58 10.43 1.02
CA GLY A 12 -8.92 10.97 1.30
C GLY A 12 -9.10 12.48 1.05
N GLY A 13 -8.31 13.09 0.18
CA GLY A 13 -8.44 14.51 -0.16
C GLY A 13 -9.69 14.80 -0.99
N ALA A 14 -10.24 16.01 -0.86
CA ALA A 14 -11.35 16.47 -1.70
C ALA A 14 -10.98 16.57 -3.19
N ASN A 15 -9.70 16.78 -3.49
CA ASN A 15 -9.17 16.78 -4.85
C ASN A 15 -8.42 15.46 -5.13
N PRO A 16 -9.01 14.51 -5.86
CA PRO A 16 -8.35 13.24 -6.17
C PRO A 16 -7.07 13.42 -6.97
N ASN A 17 -6.93 14.47 -7.77
CA ASN A 17 -5.72 14.74 -8.55
C ASN A 17 -4.53 15.24 -7.70
N ALA A 18 -4.80 15.69 -6.47
CA ALA A 18 -3.78 16.11 -5.50
C ALA A 18 -3.34 14.96 -4.59
N ALA A 19 -3.92 13.76 -4.76
CA ALA A 19 -3.51 12.59 -4.01
C ALA A 19 -2.02 12.28 -4.31
N PRO A 20 -1.18 12.03 -3.28
CA PRO A 20 0.23 11.70 -3.47
C PRO A 20 0.44 10.54 -4.44
N ILE A 21 -0.47 9.57 -4.41
CA ILE A 21 -0.45 8.38 -5.25
C ILE A 21 -0.67 8.66 -6.74
N CYS A 22 -1.29 9.79 -7.10
CA CYS A 22 -1.51 10.15 -8.49
C CYS A 22 -0.22 10.52 -9.22
N ASN A 23 0.86 10.90 -8.50
CA ASN A 23 2.15 11.29 -9.08
C ASN A 23 1.99 12.25 -10.28
N GLY A 24 1.26 13.36 -10.07
CA GLY A 24 0.95 14.32 -11.13
C GLY A 24 0.11 13.77 -12.28
N GLY A 25 -0.66 12.70 -12.05
CA GLY A 25 -1.47 11.99 -13.05
C GLY A 25 -0.73 10.86 -13.78
N ALA A 26 0.57 10.65 -13.51
CA ALA A 26 1.34 9.54 -14.09
C ALA A 26 1.00 8.18 -13.44
N GLY A 27 0.40 8.21 -12.25
CA GLY A 27 0.10 7.06 -11.41
C GLY A 27 1.32 6.47 -10.73
N THR A 28 1.18 6.12 -9.46
CA THR A 28 2.22 5.40 -8.73
C THR A 28 2.24 3.95 -9.18
N PRO A 29 3.39 3.39 -9.59
CA PRO A 29 3.48 2.00 -9.97
C PRO A 29 3.35 1.13 -8.72
N TYR A 30 2.57 0.06 -8.80
CA TYR A 30 2.33 -0.92 -7.74
C TYR A 30 2.64 -2.33 -8.25
N SER A 31 3.33 -3.15 -7.46
CA SER A 31 3.46 -4.58 -7.68
C SER A 31 2.25 -5.29 -7.07
N VAL A 32 1.67 -6.24 -7.80
CA VAL A 32 0.50 -7.02 -7.38
C VAL A 32 0.85 -8.48 -7.56
N THR A 33 0.89 -9.24 -6.47
CA THR A 33 1.22 -10.67 -6.45
C THR A 33 -0.01 -11.46 -6.04
N ALA A 34 -0.44 -12.37 -6.91
CA ALA A 34 -1.56 -13.27 -6.63
C ALA A 34 -1.10 -14.55 -5.91
N PRO A 35 -2.01 -15.29 -5.26
CA PRO A 35 -1.70 -16.55 -4.57
C PRO A 35 -1.05 -17.63 -5.43
N ASN A 36 -1.27 -17.58 -6.75
CA ASN A 36 -0.60 -18.47 -7.71
C ASN A 36 0.88 -18.13 -7.95
N GLY A 37 1.43 -17.14 -7.24
CA GLY A 37 2.82 -16.68 -7.34
C GLY A 37 3.07 -15.74 -8.52
N LYS A 38 2.07 -15.46 -9.37
CA LYS A 38 2.23 -14.53 -10.49
C LYS A 38 2.18 -13.10 -9.99
N SER A 39 3.09 -12.28 -10.48
CA SER A 39 3.21 -10.88 -10.10
C SER A 39 3.17 -9.98 -11.34
N ILE A 40 2.49 -8.84 -11.23
CA ILE A 40 2.40 -7.82 -12.28
C ILE A 40 2.65 -6.44 -11.70
N THR A 41 3.00 -5.49 -12.56
CA THR A 41 3.04 -4.07 -12.20
C THR A 41 1.84 -3.34 -12.80
N VAL A 42 1.10 -2.61 -11.98
CA VAL A 42 -0.01 -1.74 -12.37
C VAL A 42 0.29 -0.29 -11.99
N LYS A 43 -0.37 0.66 -12.63
CA LYS A 43 -0.36 2.06 -12.20
C LYS A 43 -1.67 2.36 -11.48
N ILE A 44 -1.59 3.00 -10.32
CA ILE A 44 -2.78 3.48 -9.62
C ILE A 44 -3.19 4.80 -10.25
N LEU A 45 -4.32 4.79 -10.96
CA LEU A 45 -4.83 5.94 -11.72
C LEU A 45 -6.26 6.33 -11.34
N ASP A 46 -6.94 5.49 -10.56
CA ASP A 46 -8.33 5.71 -10.17
C ASP A 46 -8.56 5.36 -8.70
N LYS A 47 -9.68 5.83 -8.15
CA LYS A 47 -10.09 5.59 -6.77
C LYS A 47 -11.38 4.80 -6.74
N CYS A 48 -11.37 3.66 -6.08
CA CYS A 48 -12.57 2.87 -5.84
C CYS A 48 -13.24 3.28 -4.53
N GLN A 49 -14.31 4.08 -4.63
CA GLN A 49 -15.06 4.55 -3.45
C GLN A 49 -15.78 3.41 -2.70
N ALA A 50 -16.18 2.34 -3.38
CA ALA A 50 -16.93 1.24 -2.78
C ALA A 50 -16.03 0.19 -2.09
N CYS A 51 -14.72 0.29 -2.26
CA CYS A 51 -13.75 -0.75 -1.86
C CYS A 51 -13.33 -0.69 -0.38
N ASP A 52 -13.85 0.25 0.40
CA ASP A 52 -13.37 0.56 1.76
C ASP A 52 -14.12 -0.13 2.91
N ASN A 53 -15.06 -1.04 2.61
CA ASN A 53 -16.03 -1.48 3.63
C ASN A 53 -15.56 -2.62 4.56
N ASP A 54 -14.55 -3.45 4.19
CA ASP A 54 -14.22 -4.63 5.01
C ASP A 54 -12.75 -5.11 4.95
N ALA A 55 -11.92 -4.69 3.98
CA ALA A 55 -10.53 -5.12 3.82
C ALA A 55 -9.77 -4.25 2.80
N PRO A 56 -8.42 -4.19 2.84
CA PRO A 56 -7.63 -3.62 1.74
C PRO A 56 -7.98 -4.32 0.42
N HIS A 57 -8.43 -3.53 -0.57
CA HIS A 57 -8.94 -4.04 -1.85
C HIS A 57 -8.39 -3.22 -3.02
N ILE A 58 -7.76 -3.92 -3.96
CA ILE A 58 -7.28 -3.36 -5.22
C ILE A 58 -8.23 -3.76 -6.37
N ASP A 59 -8.79 -2.76 -7.05
CA ASP A 59 -9.66 -2.96 -8.19
C ASP A 59 -8.84 -2.95 -9.48
N LEU A 60 -8.62 -4.15 -10.04
CA LEU A 60 -7.77 -4.34 -11.20
C LEU A 60 -8.59 -4.17 -12.48
N THR A 61 -8.03 -3.49 -13.48
CA THR A 61 -8.59 -3.55 -14.84
C THR A 61 -8.66 -5.00 -15.34
N ALA A 62 -9.61 -5.32 -16.22
CA ALA A 62 -9.75 -6.68 -16.79
C ALA A 62 -8.42 -7.23 -17.35
N GLY A 63 -7.64 -6.39 -18.03
CA GLY A 63 -6.31 -6.75 -18.52
C GLY A 63 -5.31 -7.07 -17.42
N ALA A 64 -5.31 -6.32 -16.31
CA ALA A 64 -4.49 -6.62 -15.13
C ALA A 64 -4.90 -7.93 -14.45
N PHE A 65 -6.20 -8.14 -14.29
CA PHE A 65 -6.75 -9.36 -13.70
C PHE A 65 -6.37 -10.61 -14.51
N GLN A 66 -6.54 -10.57 -15.83
CA GLN A 66 -6.13 -11.66 -16.72
C GLN A 66 -4.62 -11.83 -16.78
N ALA A 67 -3.85 -10.74 -16.67
CA ALA A 67 -2.40 -10.82 -16.60
C ALA A 67 -1.90 -11.54 -15.33
N LEU A 68 -2.68 -11.60 -14.25
CA LEU A 68 -2.42 -12.46 -13.08
C LEU A 68 -2.74 -13.95 -13.34
N GLY A 69 -3.30 -14.30 -14.51
CA GLY A 69 -3.60 -15.67 -14.90
C GLY A 69 -4.95 -16.19 -14.43
N TYR A 70 -5.86 -15.29 -14.08
CA TYR A 70 -7.22 -15.62 -13.65
C TYR A 70 -8.23 -15.30 -14.77
N ASP A 71 -9.30 -16.08 -14.85
CA ASP A 71 -10.39 -15.81 -15.80
C ASP A 71 -11.36 -14.77 -15.23
N LEU A 72 -11.90 -13.90 -16.08
CA LEU A 72 -12.81 -12.82 -15.64
C LEU A 72 -14.09 -13.35 -14.97
N SER A 73 -14.48 -14.60 -15.23
CA SER A 73 -15.61 -15.24 -14.54
C SER A 73 -15.39 -15.49 -13.05
N GLN A 74 -14.13 -15.48 -12.57
CA GLN A 74 -13.86 -15.59 -11.13
C GLN A 74 -14.26 -14.34 -10.36
N GLY A 75 -14.21 -13.17 -11.01
CA GLY A 75 -14.59 -11.87 -10.43
C GLY A 75 -13.64 -11.33 -9.35
N VAL A 76 -13.25 -12.14 -8.37
CA VAL A 76 -12.44 -11.74 -7.21
C VAL A 76 -11.28 -12.73 -6.98
N ILE A 77 -10.10 -12.20 -6.70
CA ILE A 77 -8.93 -12.98 -6.27
C ILE A 77 -8.69 -12.69 -4.78
N GLN A 78 -8.88 -13.70 -3.93
CA GLN A 78 -8.59 -13.58 -2.51
C GLN A 78 -7.09 -13.77 -2.22
N GLY A 79 -6.54 -13.05 -1.24
CA GLY A 79 -5.14 -13.20 -0.82
C GLY A 79 -4.10 -12.58 -1.75
N VAL A 80 -4.50 -11.59 -2.55
CA VAL A 80 -3.55 -10.77 -3.31
C VAL A 80 -2.74 -9.89 -2.36
N VAL A 81 -1.44 -9.78 -2.60
CA VAL A 81 -0.55 -8.85 -1.92
C VAL A 81 -0.15 -7.76 -2.91
N TYR A 82 -0.32 -6.49 -2.56
CA TYR A 82 0.04 -5.37 -3.42
C TYR A 82 0.70 -4.23 -2.65
N GLY A 83 1.51 -3.42 -3.35
CA GLY A 83 2.20 -2.25 -2.78
C GLY A 83 3.04 -1.51 -3.82
N PRO A 84 3.65 -0.36 -3.48
CA PRO A 84 4.43 0.44 -4.42
C PRO A 84 5.58 -0.34 -5.07
N ALA A 85 5.65 -0.35 -6.40
CA ALA A 85 6.68 -1.04 -7.16
C ALA A 85 8.04 -0.37 -6.93
N GLY A 86 9.01 -1.14 -6.43
CA GLY A 86 10.33 -0.64 -6.02
C GLY A 86 10.53 -0.64 -4.51
N SER A 87 9.44 -0.71 -3.73
CA SER A 87 9.50 -1.35 -2.41
C SER A 87 9.51 -2.84 -2.71
N SER A 88 10.68 -3.49 -2.65
CA SER A 88 10.73 -4.95 -2.75
C SER A 88 9.69 -5.51 -1.80
N PRO A 89 8.77 -6.40 -2.23
CA PRO A 89 8.04 -7.20 -1.26
C PRO A 89 9.10 -8.09 -0.65
N SER A 90 9.68 -7.65 0.48
CA SER A 90 10.64 -8.41 1.24
C SER A 90 9.88 -9.59 1.85
N GLY A 91 9.66 -10.61 1.03
CA GLY A 91 9.51 -11.97 1.51
C GLY A 91 10.77 -12.29 2.29
N GLY A 92 10.64 -12.32 3.62
CA GLY A 92 11.70 -12.80 4.51
C GLY A 92 12.26 -11.79 5.49
N SER A 93 11.41 -11.20 6.35
CA SER A 93 11.56 -11.27 7.81
C SER A 93 10.46 -10.46 8.47
N SER A 94 9.52 -11.15 9.12
CA SER A 94 8.52 -10.57 10.02
C SER A 94 9.15 -10.05 11.32
N GLY A 95 10.23 -9.27 11.21
CA GLY A 95 11.06 -8.85 12.33
C GLY A 95 11.22 -7.35 12.35
N CYS A 96 10.88 -6.75 13.49
CA CYS A 96 11.19 -5.37 13.85
C CYS A 96 12.60 -4.98 13.40
N GLN A 97 12.71 -4.11 12.40
CA GLN A 97 13.97 -3.43 12.08
C GLN A 97 14.03 -2.16 12.95
N PRO A 98 15.02 -2.02 13.84
CA PRO A 98 15.05 -0.90 14.76
C PRO A 98 15.32 0.40 14.00
N TYR A 99 14.42 1.37 14.15
CA TYR A 99 14.55 2.73 13.67
C TYR A 99 14.55 3.70 14.85
N THR A 100 15.34 4.76 14.75
CA THR A 100 15.40 5.82 15.77
C THR A 100 14.79 7.08 15.19
N VAL A 101 13.68 7.51 15.79
CA VAL A 101 12.93 8.69 15.36
C VAL A 101 13.83 9.93 15.32
N GLN A 102 13.79 10.63 14.20
CA GLN A 102 14.54 11.84 13.91
C GLN A 102 13.63 13.07 13.97
N SER A 103 14.24 14.25 14.03
CA SER A 103 13.50 15.51 14.01
C SER A 103 12.76 15.68 12.69
N GLY A 104 11.43 15.84 12.77
CA GLY A 104 10.57 16.04 11.62
C GLY A 104 9.94 14.76 11.06
N ASP A 105 10.21 13.60 11.67
CA ASP A 105 9.52 12.37 11.32
C ASP A 105 8.05 12.40 11.72
N THR A 106 7.25 11.66 10.94
CA THR A 106 5.90 11.26 11.28
C THR A 106 5.78 9.77 11.00
N CYS A 107 4.82 9.08 11.65
CA CYS A 107 4.56 7.66 11.33
C CYS A 107 4.35 7.47 9.83
N TYR A 108 3.58 8.35 9.19
CA TYR A 108 3.34 8.30 7.75
C TYR A 108 4.64 8.40 6.91
N ALA A 109 5.53 9.33 7.25
CA ALA A 109 6.80 9.51 6.54
C ALA A 109 7.72 8.29 6.71
N ILE A 110 7.78 7.73 7.94
CA ILE A 110 8.57 6.53 8.23
C ILE A 110 8.00 5.32 7.48
N CYS A 111 6.68 5.08 7.57
CA CYS A 111 6.00 4.00 6.86
C CYS A 111 6.27 4.08 5.35
N THR A 112 6.11 5.27 4.77
CA THR A 112 6.33 5.50 3.33
C THR A 112 7.78 5.26 2.94
N ALA A 113 8.75 5.72 3.74
CA ALA A 113 10.17 5.51 3.46
C ALA A 113 10.59 4.04 3.57
N HIS A 114 9.91 3.26 4.41
CA HIS A 114 10.18 1.85 4.64
C HIS A 114 9.26 0.90 3.83
N GLY A 115 8.39 1.44 2.98
CA GLY A 115 7.47 0.65 2.16
C GLY A 115 6.44 -0.14 2.96
N GLN A 116 6.09 0.33 4.16
CA GLN A 116 5.13 -0.27 5.09
C GLN A 116 3.80 0.49 5.06
N THR A 117 2.72 -0.20 5.44
CA THR A 117 1.44 0.45 5.74
C THR A 117 1.35 0.84 7.22
N GLU A 118 0.47 1.78 7.56
CA GLU A 118 0.20 2.12 8.97
C GLU A 118 -0.23 0.90 9.78
N ALA A 119 -1.09 0.03 9.21
CA ALA A 119 -1.49 -1.21 9.86
C ALA A 119 -0.31 -2.17 10.15
N GLN A 120 0.68 -2.23 9.26
CA GLN A 120 1.91 -3.01 9.49
C GLN A 120 2.79 -2.36 10.56
N PHE A 121 2.92 -1.04 10.53
CA PHE A 121 3.67 -0.27 11.51
C PHE A 121 3.06 -0.39 12.91
N ASP A 122 1.75 -0.27 13.05
CA ASP A 122 1.02 -0.43 14.33
C ASP A 122 1.17 -1.85 14.88
N ALA A 123 1.11 -2.85 13.99
CA ALA A 123 1.33 -4.25 14.37
C ALA A 123 2.76 -4.50 14.89
N LEU A 124 3.74 -3.77 14.35
CA LEU A 124 5.14 -3.83 14.80
C LEU A 124 5.39 -2.98 16.06
N ASN A 125 4.59 -1.93 16.28
CA ASN A 125 4.77 -0.94 17.34
C ASN A 125 3.50 -0.74 18.19
N PRO A 126 3.02 -1.78 18.88
CA PRO A 126 1.79 -1.68 19.65
C PRO A 126 1.90 -0.62 20.74
N GLY A 127 0.97 0.34 20.73
CA GLY A 127 0.89 1.41 21.72
C GLY A 127 1.70 2.66 21.37
N ILE A 128 2.30 2.74 20.19
CA ILE A 128 2.85 4.02 19.70
C ILE A 128 1.72 4.97 19.34
N ASN A 129 1.91 6.22 19.77
CA ASN A 129 1.04 7.33 19.41
C ASN A 129 1.72 8.16 18.33
N CYS A 130 1.18 8.14 17.11
CA CYS A 130 1.73 8.88 15.97
C CYS A 130 1.63 10.40 16.11
N ASP A 131 0.73 10.90 16.96
CA ASP A 131 0.63 12.33 17.29
C ASP A 131 1.68 12.78 18.33
N ASP A 132 2.36 11.83 18.99
CA ASP A 132 3.32 12.11 20.07
C ASP A 132 4.64 11.34 19.86
N LEU A 133 5.07 11.22 18.61
CA LEU A 133 6.31 10.54 18.26
C LEU A 133 7.52 11.31 18.81
N GLN A 134 8.33 10.68 19.67
CA GLN A 134 9.43 11.36 20.37
C GLN A 134 10.75 11.20 19.61
N ILE A 135 11.49 12.29 19.41
CA ILE A 135 12.84 12.23 18.82
C ILE A 135 13.73 11.35 19.70
N GLY A 136 14.43 10.39 19.09
CA GLY A 136 15.25 9.39 19.78
C GLY A 136 14.49 8.15 20.24
N GLN A 137 13.17 8.08 20.06
CA GLN A 137 12.38 6.89 20.34
C GLN A 137 12.80 5.75 19.40
N GLN A 138 12.99 4.56 19.95
CA GLN A 138 13.22 3.35 19.17
C GLN A 138 11.90 2.70 18.79
N ILE A 139 11.74 2.43 17.50
CA ILE A 139 10.56 1.83 16.89
C ILE A 139 10.99 0.73 15.92
N CYS A 140 10.02 0.02 15.37
CA CYS A 140 10.17 -0.97 14.33
C CYS A 140 9.73 -0.37 12.99
N ALA A 141 10.64 -0.23 12.03
CA ALA A 141 10.35 0.28 10.68
C ALA A 141 11.23 -0.40 9.63
#